data_AF-A0A818YAA5-F1
#
_entry.id   AF-A0A818YAA5-F1
#
_cell.length_a   1.000
_cell.length_b   1.000
_cell.length_c   1.000
_cell.angle_alpha   90.00
_cell.angle_beta   90.00
_cell.angle_gamma   90.00
#
_symmetry.space_group_name_H-M   'P 1'
#
loop_
_entity.id
_entity.type
_entity.pdbx_description
1 polymer ?
#
loop_
_entity_poly.entity_id
_entity_poly.type
_entity_poly.pdbx_seq_one_letter_code
_entity_poly.pdbx_strand_id
1 'polypeptide(L)' 'EYVDYYGSAGVQHIALNTSDIITSVSRMRERGLHFLQVPKSYYTDLRERLQHSKVNISEDLDTIEKLHILVDYDDNG' A
#
# COMPACT_ATOMS: atom_id res chain seq x y z
N GLU A 1 11.08 -6.41 -18.31
CA GLU A 1 10.37 -7.55 -17.69
C GLU A 1 8.99 -7.78 -18.31
N TYR A 2 7.96 -6.94 -18.10
CA TYR A 2 6.61 -7.20 -18.65
C TYR A 2 6.60 -7.42 -20.17
N VAL A 3 7.12 -6.47 -20.96
CA VAL A 3 7.13 -6.59 -22.44
C VAL A 3 8.00 -7.75 -22.90
N ASP A 4 9.11 -8.02 -22.21
CA ASP A 4 9.99 -9.14 -22.54
C ASP A 4 9.31 -10.51 -22.31
N TYR A 5 8.48 -10.63 -21.27
CA TYR A 5 7.73 -11.85 -20.97
C TYR A 5 6.44 -11.98 -21.79
N TYR A 6 5.71 -10.88 -22.01
CA TYR A 6 4.38 -10.86 -22.63
C TYR A 6 4.42 -10.61 -24.14
N GLY A 7 5.56 -10.17 -24.68
CA GLY A 7 5.81 -10.01 -26.11
C GLY A 7 5.19 -8.77 -26.76
N SER A 8 4.45 -7.94 -26.01
CA SER A 8 3.83 -6.71 -26.52
C SER A 8 3.38 -5.78 -25.37
N ALA A 9 2.90 -4.59 -25.75
CA ALA A 9 2.21 -3.69 -24.82
C ALA A 9 0.85 -4.29 -24.37
N GLY A 10 0.42 -3.96 -23.15
CA GLY A 10 -0.86 -4.43 -22.63
C GLY A 10 -1.12 -3.98 -21.20
N VAL A 11 -2.14 -4.56 -20.58
CA VAL A 11 -2.56 -4.23 -19.20
C VAL A 11 -1.64 -4.91 -18.20
N GLN A 12 -0.97 -4.12 -17.36
CA GLN A 12 -0.05 -4.65 -16.34
C GLN A 12 -0.76 -4.91 -15.00
N HIS A 13 -1.70 -4.03 -14.60
CA HIS A 13 -2.45 -4.17 -13.35
C HIS A 13 -3.83 -3.50 -13.46
N ILE A 14 -4.74 -3.88 -12.56
CA ILE A 14 -6.06 -3.28 -12.39
C ILE A 14 -6.15 -2.83 -10.93
N ALA A 15 -6.38 -1.54 -10.70
CA ALA A 15 -6.57 -0.99 -9.36
C ALA A 15 -8.05 -1.08 -8.96
N LEU A 16 -8.30 -1.59 -7.74
CA LEU A 16 -9.64 -1.72 -7.17
C LEU A 16 -9.74 -0.80 -5.95
N ASN A 17 -10.67 0.16 -5.98
CA ASN A 17 -10.89 1.08 -4.88
C ASN A 17 -11.74 0.44 -3.77
N THR A 18 -11.46 0.82 -2.52
CA THR A 18 -12.22 0.41 -1.33
C THR A 18 -12.23 1.55 -0.31
N SER A 19 -13.31 1.65 0.46
CA SER A 19 -13.43 2.58 1.59
C SER A 19 -12.90 2.00 2.91
N ASP A 20 -12.51 0.73 2.93
CA ASP A 20 -11.92 0.05 4.09
C ASP A 20 -10.79 -0.87 3.63
N ILE A 21 -9.60 -0.27 3.46
CA ILE A 21 -8.42 -0.97 2.96
C ILE A 21 -7.89 -2.01 3.95
N ILE A 22 -7.98 -1.75 5.25
CA ILE A 22 -7.52 -2.65 6.30
C ILE A 22 -8.29 -3.97 6.25
N THR A 23 -9.63 -3.91 6.25
CA THR A 23 -10.47 -5.10 6.14
C THR A 23 -10.27 -5.80 4.79
N SER A 24 -10.18 -5.02 3.71
CA SER A 24 -10.04 -5.57 2.36
C SER A 24 -8.74 -6.39 2.21
N VAL A 25 -7.60 -5.81 2.55
CA VAL A 25 -6.29 -6.47 2.46
C VAL A 25 -6.18 -7.63 3.43
N SER A 26 -6.66 -7.48 4.67
CA SER A 26 -6.66 -8.57 5.66
C SER A 26 -7.41 -9.80 5.14
N ARG A 27 -8.63 -9.61 4.63
CA ARG A 27 -9.44 -10.71 4.10
C ARG A 27 -8.90 -11.29 2.80
N MET A 28 -8.25 -10.49 1.95
CA MET A 28 -7.58 -10.99 0.76
C MET A 28 -6.42 -11.92 1.13
N ARG A 29 -5.60 -11.53 2.12
CA ARG A 29 -4.51 -12.35 2.66
C ARG A 29 -5.01 -13.64 3.31
N GLU A 30 -6.07 -13.56 4.13
CA GLU A 30 -6.72 -14.73 4.74
C GLU A 30 -7.22 -15.74 3.70
N ARG A 31 -7.65 -15.26 2.53
CA ARG A 31 -8.07 -16.11 1.41
C ARG A 31 -6.91 -16.61 0.54
N GLY A 32 -5.67 -16.32 0.90
CA GLY A 32 -4.47 -16.82 0.23
C GLY A 32 -3.95 -15.91 -0.89
N LEU A 33 -4.42 -14.66 -1.01
CA LEU A 33 -3.83 -13.73 -1.97
C LEU A 33 -2.43 -13.28 -1.50
N HIS A 34 -1.45 -13.42 -2.38
CA HIS A 34 -0.09 -12.95 -2.14
C HIS A 34 0.08 -11.48 -2.51
N PHE A 35 0.75 -10.74 -1.64
CA PHE A 35 1.11 -9.34 -1.86
C PHE A 35 2.62 -9.17 -1.79
N LEU A 36 3.12 -8.10 -2.41
CA LEU A 36 4.50 -7.68 -2.26
C LEU A 36 4.82 -7.35 -0.80
N GLN A 37 6.09 -7.57 -0.45
CA GLN A 37 6.63 -7.25 0.87
C GLN A 37 7.26 -5.86 0.82
N VAL A 38 7.03 -5.08 1.87
CA VAL A 38 7.60 -3.73 2.02
C VAL A 38 8.56 -3.74 3.21
N PRO A 39 9.81 -3.24 3.06
CA PRO A 39 10.77 -3.18 4.16
C PRO A 39 10.27 -2.35 5.34
N LYS A 40 10.63 -2.75 6.56
CA LYS A 40 10.28 -2.01 7.79
C LYS A 40 10.79 -0.56 7.82
N SER A 41 11.92 -0.29 7.17
CA SER A 41 12.49 1.06 7.07
C SER A 41 11.50 2.05 6.46
N TYR A 42 10.72 1.63 5.46
CA TYR A 42 9.69 2.48 4.85
C TYR A 42 8.70 3.04 5.88
N TYR A 43 8.24 2.21 6.83
CA TYR A 43 7.28 2.63 7.86
C TYR A 43 7.93 3.47 8.97
N THR A 44 9.24 3.31 9.18
CA THR A 44 10.01 4.17 10.07
C THR A 44 10.10 5.57 9.47
N ASP A 45 10.53 5.65 8.20
CA ASP A 45 10.64 6.90 7.44
C ASP A 45 9.26 7.57 7.24
N LEU A 46 8.19 6.79 7.02
CA LEU A 46 6.82 7.31 6.92
C LEU A 46 6.39 8.01 8.22
N ARG A 47 6.63 7.39 9.38
CA ARG A 47 6.30 7.98 10.68
C ARG A 47 7.07 9.29 10.90
N GLU A 48 8.34 9.35 10.52
CA GLU A 48 9.14 10.57 10.59
C GLU A 48 8.60 11.68 9.68
N ARG A 49 8.27 11.36 8.43
CA ARG A 49 7.71 12.35 7.49
C ARG A 49 6.35 12.88 7.93
N LEU A 50 5.50 12.04 8.52
CA LEU A 50 4.18 12.43 9.04
C LEU A 50 4.27 13.36 10.25
N GLN A 51 5.32 13.26 11.08
CA GLN A 51 5.52 14.20 12.20
C GLN A 51 5.69 15.65 11.75
N HIS A 52 6.13 15.86 10.51
CA HIS A 52 6.32 17.18 9.91
C HIS A 52 5.21 17.54 8.90
N SER A 53 4.24 16.66 8.70
CA SER A 53 3.12 16.86 7.77
C SER A 53 1.90 17.44 8.46
N LYS A 54 1.05 18.15 7.70
CA LYS A 54 -0.29 18.54 8.13
C LYS A 54 -1.32 17.41 7.91
N VAL A 55 -0.96 16.41 7.12
CA VAL A 55 -1.79 15.25 6.83
C VAL A 55 -1.82 14.34 8.05
N ASN A 56 -3.02 13.91 8.41
CA ASN A 56 -3.24 12.95 9.47
C ASN A 56 -3.86 11.68 8.89
N ILE A 57 -3.16 10.56 9.04
CA ILE A 57 -3.64 9.25 8.61
C ILE A 57 -4.58 8.72 9.70
N SER A 58 -5.82 8.42 9.33
CA SER A 58 -6.85 7.98 10.28
C SER A 58 -6.66 6.53 10.76
N GLU A 59 -6.05 5.72 9.92
CA GLU A 59 -5.77 4.32 10.15
C GLU A 59 -4.54 4.12 11.05
N ASP A 60 -4.56 3.03 11.80
CA ASP A 60 -3.44 2.63 12.64
C ASP A 60 -2.20 2.27 11.80
N LEU A 61 -1.12 3.03 11.98
CA LEU A 61 0.13 2.84 11.21
C LEU A 61 0.80 1.49 11.49
N ASP A 62 0.61 0.91 12.68
CA ASP A 62 1.13 -0.43 12.99
C ASP A 62 0.39 -1.51 12.19
N THR A 63 -0.92 -1.34 12.02
CA THR A 63 -1.73 -2.22 11.15
C THR A 63 -1.39 -2.03 9.68
N ILE A 64 -1.16 -0.80 9.21
CA ILE A 64 -0.68 -0.51 7.85
C ILE A 64 0.66 -1.21 7.59
N GLU A 65 1.61 -1.13 8.54
CA GLU A 65 2.92 -1.80 8.48
C GLU A 65 2.76 -3.33 8.41
N LYS A 66 1.95 -3.91 9.31
CA LYS A 66 1.68 -5.35 9.35
C LYS A 66 1.09 -5.87 8.04
N LEU A 67 0.26 -5.07 7.38
CA LEU A 67 -0.40 -5.45 6.12
C LEU A 67 0.42 -5.11 4.87
N HIS A 68 1.60 -4.50 5.02
CA HIS A 68 2.46 -4.01 3.95
C HIS A 68 1.73 -3.03 3.00
N ILE A 69 0.89 -2.16 3.56
CA ILE A 69 0.19 -1.12 2.79
C ILE A 69 1.13 0.07 2.59
N LEU A 70 1.18 0.63 1.38
CA LEU A 70 1.92 1.86 1.09
C LEU A 70 0.99 3.07 1.24
N VAL A 71 1.53 4.14 1.77
CA VAL A 71 0.87 5.44 1.98
C VAL A 71 1.64 6.51 1.22
N ASP A 72 0.90 7.33 0.49
CA ASP A 72 1.36 8.57 -0.11
C ASP A 72 0.33 9.67 0.21
N TYR A 73 0.78 10.92 0.25
CA TYR A 73 -0.08 12.05 0.65
C TYR A 73 0.40 13.37 0.03
N ASP A 74 -0.55 14.26 -0.23
CA ASP A 74 -0.30 15.65 -0.64
C ASP A 74 -1.03 16.66 0.26
N ASP A 75 -0.99 17.95 -0.09
CA ASP A 75 -1.59 19.02 0.70
C ASP A 75 -3.13 18.91 0.84
N ASN A 76 -3.80 18.11 0.01
CA ASN A 76 -5.25 17.90 -0.01
C ASN A 76 -5.69 16.54 0.56
N GLY A 77 -4.75 15.68 0.95
CA GLY A 77 -5.04 14.32 1.39
C GLY A 77 -3.89 13.36 1.13
#